data_AF-A0A8I3AV04-F1
#
_entry.id   AF-A0A8I3AV04-F1
#
_cell.length_a   1.000
_cell.length_b   1.000
_cell.length_c   1.000
_cell.angle_alpha   90.00
_cell.angle_beta   90.00
_cell.angle_gamma   90.00
#
_symmetry.space_group_name_H-M   'P 1'
#
loop_
_entity.id
_entity.type
_entity.pdbx_description
1 polymer ?
#
loop_
_entity_poly.entity_id
_entity_poly.type
_entity_poly.pdbx_seq_one_letter_code
_entity_poly.pdbx_strand_id
1 'polypeptide(L)'
;MKAEPVFRDTGVARPCGLATYQENPSISSGSHLESRPHTGRATTDAGVVSIIDLATQAKLTNIGIVCTNSENIIAEETKRERPDLADAIQQLIDNIADLKSDIDEANDAADEYDNIDDLSDSDRRQERELRQTVRKLSDQKKSEELKLKTFLIESRNRQVIEQLRSQYGSIMPSGHLEIHCVSNTLYGDKRDKTRDEALPFITISGIPALRRHCIGLVADAQSREVLNYIQKDIPALISELDIWVQNGAGTMDAERRRAIREVVNAVEHGIQSVRPSVLELSLANATFESKVYNDQHVERWVEGAVQASQVWHSWAPSKEDNAKPPT
;
A
#
# COMPACT_ATOMS: atom_id res chain seq x y z
N MET A 1 44.25 23.54 -10.95
CA MET A 1 43.68 22.23 -11.32
C MET A 1 42.86 21.73 -10.14
N LYS A 2 41.54 21.88 -10.20
CA LYS A 2 40.60 21.30 -9.23
C LYS A 2 40.07 20.01 -9.85
N ALA A 3 40.34 18.89 -9.21
CA ALA A 3 39.72 17.62 -9.54
C ALA A 3 38.80 17.27 -8.37
N GLU A 4 37.49 17.40 -8.61
CA GLU A 4 36.46 16.85 -7.74
C GLU A 4 36.39 15.33 -7.96
N PRO A 5 36.24 14.52 -6.90
CA PRO A 5 36.02 13.09 -7.08
C PRO A 5 34.57 12.88 -7.52
N VAL A 6 34.44 12.38 -8.75
CA VAL A 6 33.19 11.83 -9.30
C VAL A 6 32.83 10.59 -8.50
N PHE A 7 31.84 10.71 -7.60
CA PHE A 7 31.14 9.55 -7.04
C PHE A 7 30.42 8.86 -8.20
N ARG A 8 30.94 7.70 -8.62
CA ARG A 8 30.24 6.81 -9.54
C ARG A 8 29.06 6.20 -8.80
N ASP A 9 27.88 6.68 -9.16
CA ASP A 9 26.59 6.10 -8.83
C ASP A 9 26.49 4.72 -9.50
N THR A 10 27.00 3.67 -8.85
CA THR A 10 26.74 2.28 -9.26
C THR A 10 25.40 1.87 -8.70
N GLY A 11 24.34 2.51 -9.18
CA GLY A 11 22.96 2.14 -8.95
C GLY A 11 22.66 0.79 -9.61
N VAL A 12 23.10 -0.30 -8.99
CA VAL A 12 22.55 -1.63 -9.27
C VAL A 12 21.30 -1.76 -8.42
N ALA A 13 20.23 -1.11 -8.89
CA ALA A 13 18.88 -1.40 -8.39
C ALA A 13 18.63 -2.89 -8.64
N ARG A 14 18.67 -3.69 -7.57
CA ARG A 14 18.13 -5.05 -7.64
C ARG A 14 16.64 -4.91 -8.00
N PRO A 15 16.15 -5.62 -9.03
CA PRO A 15 14.76 -5.50 -9.43
C PRO A 15 13.87 -5.96 -8.26
N CYS A 16 13.22 -5.00 -7.61
CA CYS A 16 12.02 -5.30 -6.82
C CYS A 16 10.93 -5.55 -7.85
N GLY A 17 10.69 -6.81 -8.16
CA GLY A 17 9.58 -7.22 -9.03
C GLY A 17 8.26 -6.97 -8.31
N LEU A 18 7.70 -5.77 -8.44
CA LEU A 18 6.31 -5.48 -8.13
C LEU A 18 5.50 -5.82 -9.37
N ALA A 19 4.90 -7.01 -9.39
CA ALA A 19 3.90 -7.34 -10.38
C ALA A 19 2.65 -6.50 -10.10
N THR A 20 2.39 -5.51 -10.95
CA THR A 20 1.15 -4.73 -10.92
C THR A 20 0.18 -5.34 -11.90
N TYR A 21 -0.89 -5.97 -11.38
CA TYR A 21 -2.00 -6.41 -12.20
C TYR A 21 -3.04 -5.28 -12.25
N GLN A 22 -3.29 -4.76 -13.45
CA GLN A 22 -4.28 -3.71 -13.69
C GLN A 22 -5.54 -4.33 -14.28
N GLU A 23 -6.67 -4.18 -13.59
CA GLU A 23 -7.97 -4.62 -14.09
C GLU A 23 -8.36 -3.80 -15.34
N ASN A 24 -8.53 -4.45 -16.49
CA ASN A 24 -9.01 -3.82 -17.72
C ASN A 24 -10.54 -3.66 -17.70
N PRO A 25 -11.09 -2.44 -17.88
CA PRO A 25 -12.53 -2.22 -18.01
C PRO A 25 -12.90 -2.11 -19.49
N SER A 26 -13.08 -3.24 -20.19
CA SER A 26 -13.79 -3.25 -21.50
C SER A 26 -13.92 -4.67 -22.07
N ILE A 27 -15.07 -5.31 -21.84
CA ILE A 27 -15.65 -6.28 -22.79
C ILE A 27 -17.16 -6.02 -22.81
N SER A 28 -17.57 -5.12 -23.71
CA SER A 28 -18.96 -4.98 -24.16
C SER A 28 -19.03 -5.34 -25.64
N SER A 29 -19.17 -6.62 -25.96
CA SER A 29 -19.77 -7.08 -27.21
C SER A 29 -19.87 -8.60 -27.27
N GLY A 30 -21.09 -9.09 -27.08
CA GLY A 30 -21.67 -10.23 -27.78
C GLY A 30 -20.94 -11.58 -27.74
N SER A 31 -21.25 -12.40 -26.74
CA SER A 31 -21.80 -13.76 -26.93
C SER A 31 -21.94 -14.43 -25.58
N HIS A 32 -23.12 -14.96 -25.32
CA HIS A 32 -23.53 -15.83 -24.20
C HIS A 32 -22.36 -16.55 -23.49
N LEU A 33 -21.83 -15.95 -22.42
CA LEU A 33 -20.91 -16.57 -21.48
C LEU A 33 -21.29 -16.07 -20.10
N GLU A 34 -21.61 -17.02 -19.22
CA GLU A 34 -21.95 -16.82 -17.82
C GLU A 34 -21.03 -15.77 -17.19
N SER A 35 -21.64 -14.71 -16.68
CA SER A 35 -21.02 -13.69 -15.85
C SER A 35 -20.43 -14.34 -14.60
N ARG A 36 -19.16 -14.74 -14.67
CA ARG A 36 -18.39 -15.16 -13.49
C ARG A 36 -18.05 -13.92 -12.64
N PRO A 37 -18.18 -14.04 -11.31
CA PRO A 37 -18.24 -12.91 -10.39
C PRO A 37 -16.90 -12.19 -10.21
N HIS A 38 -16.95 -10.88 -9.91
CA HIS A 38 -15.79 -10.02 -9.70
C HIS A 38 -14.99 -10.35 -8.41
N THR A 39 -15.58 -11.09 -7.48
CA THR A 39 -14.97 -11.50 -6.20
C THR A 39 -13.90 -12.59 -6.35
N GLY A 40 -13.96 -13.42 -7.39
CA GLY A 40 -13.10 -14.60 -7.56
C GLY A 40 -11.99 -14.47 -8.62
N ARG A 41 -11.90 -13.38 -9.38
CA ARG A 41 -10.90 -13.29 -10.47
C ARG A 41 -9.48 -13.30 -9.93
N ALA A 42 -9.16 -12.53 -8.89
CA ALA A 42 -7.80 -12.48 -8.34
C ALA A 42 -7.30 -13.86 -7.84
N THR A 43 -8.18 -14.71 -7.31
CA THR A 43 -7.84 -16.04 -6.78
C THR A 43 -7.89 -17.16 -7.82
N THR A 44 -8.40 -16.87 -9.03
CA THR A 44 -8.53 -17.84 -10.13
C THR A 44 -7.77 -17.42 -11.40
N ASP A 45 -7.06 -16.29 -11.37
CA ASP A 45 -6.30 -15.78 -12.51
C ASP A 45 -5.01 -16.58 -12.70
N ALA A 46 -4.90 -17.25 -13.85
CA ALA A 46 -3.73 -18.05 -14.22
C ALA A 46 -2.43 -17.22 -14.36
N GLY A 47 -2.56 -15.91 -14.58
CA GLY A 47 -1.43 -14.98 -14.60
C GLY A 47 -0.74 -14.84 -13.24
N VAL A 48 -1.49 -14.95 -12.13
CA VAL A 48 -0.91 -14.91 -10.78
C VAL A 48 0.05 -16.09 -10.58
N VAL A 49 -0.36 -17.29 -11.01
CA VAL A 49 0.50 -18.49 -10.97
C VAL A 49 1.78 -18.26 -11.78
N SER A 50 1.63 -17.79 -13.02
CA SER A 50 2.76 -17.60 -13.94
C SER A 50 3.81 -16.62 -13.39
N ILE A 51 3.36 -15.54 -12.75
CA ILE A 51 4.24 -14.53 -12.15
C ILE A 51 4.93 -15.09 -10.91
N ILE A 52 4.22 -15.84 -10.06
CA ILE A 52 4.79 -16.45 -8.86
C ILE A 52 5.85 -17.48 -9.25
N ASP A 53 5.60 -18.30 -10.28
CA ASP A 53 6.58 -19.25 -10.80
C ASP A 53 7.83 -18.54 -11.31
N LEU A 54 7.66 -17.48 -12.11
CA LEU A 54 8.78 -16.68 -12.62
C LEU A 54 9.59 -16.05 -11.48
N ALA A 55 8.92 -15.48 -10.49
CA ALA A 55 9.56 -14.82 -9.36
C ALA A 55 10.29 -15.84 -8.46
N THR A 56 9.75 -17.05 -8.32
CA THR A 56 10.39 -18.17 -7.62
C THR A 56 11.63 -18.65 -8.37
N GLN A 57 11.56 -18.79 -9.69
CA GLN A 57 12.71 -19.13 -10.54
C GLN A 57 13.82 -18.07 -10.46
N ALA A 58 13.44 -16.79 -10.42
CA ALA A 58 14.35 -15.67 -10.24
C ALA A 58 14.85 -15.50 -8.79
N LYS A 59 14.40 -16.35 -7.85
CA LYS A 59 14.76 -16.31 -6.42
C LYS A 59 14.49 -14.94 -5.77
N LEU A 60 13.38 -14.29 -6.16
CA LEU A 60 12.94 -13.07 -5.52
C LEU A 60 12.42 -13.39 -4.11
N THR A 61 12.85 -12.60 -3.13
CA THR A 61 12.49 -12.83 -1.72
C THR A 61 11.31 -11.97 -1.26
N ASN A 62 11.03 -10.87 -1.98
CA ASN A 62 10.05 -9.86 -1.61
C ASN A 62 9.01 -9.76 -2.72
N ILE A 63 8.04 -10.68 -2.73
CA ILE A 63 6.93 -10.68 -3.68
C ILE A 63 5.66 -10.33 -2.91
N GLY A 64 4.89 -9.39 -3.46
CA GLY A 64 3.60 -8.99 -2.92
C GLY A 64 2.54 -8.93 -4.01
N ILE A 65 1.29 -9.16 -3.65
CA ILE A 65 0.13 -9.08 -4.53
C ILE A 65 -0.70 -7.86 -4.15
N VAL A 66 -1.00 -7.00 -5.12
CA VAL A 66 -1.93 -5.89 -4.95
C VAL A 66 -3.21 -6.20 -5.72
N CYS A 67 -4.30 -6.43 -5.01
CA CYS A 67 -5.63 -6.58 -5.62
C CYS A 67 -6.27 -5.20 -5.71
N THR A 68 -6.74 -4.79 -6.88
CA THR A 68 -7.38 -3.49 -7.09
C THR A 68 -8.90 -3.63 -7.13
N ASN A 69 -9.63 -2.50 -7.18
CA ASN A 69 -11.09 -2.45 -7.25
C ASN A 69 -11.80 -3.21 -6.12
N SER A 70 -11.23 -3.12 -4.90
CA SER A 70 -11.79 -3.77 -3.72
C SER A 70 -13.18 -3.26 -3.35
N GLU A 71 -13.56 -2.07 -3.80
CA GLU A 71 -14.86 -1.43 -3.56
C GLU A 71 -16.01 -1.96 -4.41
N ASN A 72 -15.72 -2.65 -5.54
CA ASN A 72 -16.75 -3.12 -6.44
C ASN A 72 -17.35 -4.42 -5.91
N ILE A 73 -18.30 -4.29 -4.98
CA ILE A 73 -18.95 -5.40 -4.28
C ILE A 73 -20.45 -5.23 -4.34
N ILE A 74 -21.14 -6.29 -4.76
CA ILE A 74 -22.60 -6.35 -4.80
C ILE A 74 -23.07 -7.13 -3.56
N ALA A 75 -23.91 -6.50 -2.74
CA ALA A 75 -24.38 -7.09 -1.48
C ALA A 75 -25.12 -8.42 -1.69
N GLU A 76 -26.02 -8.48 -2.68
CA GLU A 76 -26.78 -9.70 -3.00
C GLU A 76 -25.89 -10.85 -3.49
N GLU A 77 -24.85 -10.53 -4.25
CA GLU A 77 -23.86 -11.53 -4.66
C GLU A 77 -23.06 -12.03 -3.45
N THR A 78 -22.68 -11.13 -2.55
CA THR A 78 -21.97 -11.48 -1.31
C THR A 78 -22.83 -12.39 -0.44
N LYS A 79 -24.13 -12.11 -0.30
CA LYS A 79 -25.07 -12.98 0.43
C LYS A 79 -25.14 -14.38 -0.17
N ARG A 80 -25.17 -14.50 -1.50
CA ARG A 80 -25.20 -15.78 -2.22
C ARG A 80 -23.90 -16.58 -2.03
N GLU A 81 -22.75 -15.91 -2.08
CA GLU A 81 -21.43 -16.54 -1.93
C GLU A 81 -21.06 -16.83 -0.47
N ARG A 82 -21.59 -16.04 0.45
CA ARG A 82 -21.31 -16.09 1.88
C ARG A 82 -22.62 -16.10 2.69
N PRO A 83 -23.32 -17.24 2.73
CA PRO A 83 -24.53 -17.39 3.52
C PRO A 83 -24.30 -17.08 5.02
N ASP A 84 -23.08 -17.30 5.52
CA ASP A 84 -22.67 -17.00 6.89
C ASP A 84 -22.70 -15.50 7.23
N LEU A 85 -22.59 -14.64 6.22
CA LEU A 85 -22.67 -13.18 6.38
C LEU A 85 -24.03 -12.61 5.98
N ALA A 86 -24.93 -13.44 5.46
CA ALA A 86 -26.14 -12.96 4.80
C ALA A 86 -27.08 -12.22 5.75
N ASP A 87 -27.27 -12.72 6.97
CA ASP A 87 -28.13 -12.10 7.98
C ASP A 87 -27.61 -10.71 8.38
N ALA A 88 -26.29 -10.58 8.57
CA ALA A 88 -25.67 -9.30 8.92
C ALA A 88 -25.78 -8.27 7.79
N ILE A 89 -25.59 -8.70 6.54
CA ILE A 89 -25.77 -7.85 5.36
C ILE A 89 -27.23 -7.41 5.24
N GLN A 90 -28.16 -8.34 5.42
CA GLN A 90 -29.60 -8.05 5.34
C GLN A 90 -30.02 -7.05 6.42
N GLN A 91 -29.59 -7.25 7.67
CA GLN A 91 -29.87 -6.32 8.76
C GLN A 91 -29.41 -4.89 8.46
N LEU A 92 -28.22 -4.73 7.88
CA LEU A 92 -27.71 -3.41 7.49
C LEU A 92 -28.51 -2.79 6.33
N ILE A 93 -28.94 -3.60 5.36
CA ILE A 93 -29.82 -3.14 4.27
C ILE A 93 -31.18 -2.69 4.82
N ASP A 94 -31.78 -3.48 5.70
CA ASP A 94 -33.08 -3.19 6.30
C ASP A 94 -33.01 -1.90 7.12
N ASN A 95 -31.98 -1.73 7.96
CA ASN A 95 -31.78 -0.48 8.71
C ASN A 95 -31.67 0.76 7.78
N ILE A 96 -30.98 0.64 6.64
CA ILE A 96 -30.87 1.73 5.66
C ILE A 96 -32.22 2.01 4.99
N ALA A 97 -33.00 0.97 4.71
CA ALA A 97 -34.33 1.09 4.13
C ALA A 97 -35.31 1.76 5.10
N ASP A 98 -35.31 1.35 6.36
CA ASP A 98 -36.13 1.94 7.43
C ASP A 98 -35.78 3.42 7.62
N LEU A 99 -34.48 3.75 7.76
CA LEU A 99 -34.03 5.15 7.86
C LEU A 99 -34.42 5.98 6.63
N LYS A 100 -34.43 5.37 5.44
CA LYS A 100 -34.89 6.06 4.23
C LYS A 100 -36.40 6.33 4.30
N SER A 101 -37.20 5.36 4.72
CA SER A 101 -38.64 5.52 4.91
C SER A 101 -38.94 6.64 5.91
N ASP A 102 -38.24 6.66 7.05
CA ASP A 102 -38.40 7.70 8.08
C ASP A 102 -38.01 9.09 7.57
N ILE A 103 -36.98 9.19 6.72
CA ILE A 103 -36.58 10.45 6.07
C ILE A 103 -37.66 10.93 5.11
N ASP A 104 -38.20 10.02 4.29
CA ASP A 104 -39.23 10.36 3.31
C ASP A 104 -40.51 10.83 4.02
N GLU A 105 -40.96 10.13 5.07
CA GLU A 105 -42.10 10.55 5.91
C GLU A 105 -41.88 11.91 6.58
N ALA A 106 -40.69 12.16 7.14
CA ALA A 106 -40.38 13.43 7.78
C ALA A 106 -40.25 14.60 6.78
N ASN A 107 -39.85 14.33 5.52
CA ASN A 107 -39.84 15.32 4.45
C ASN A 107 -41.26 15.63 3.99
N ASP A 108 -42.07 14.60 3.72
CA ASP A 108 -43.47 14.78 3.30
C ASP A 108 -44.23 15.63 4.33
N ALA A 109 -44.05 15.35 5.62
CA ALA A 109 -44.64 16.15 6.70
C ALA A 109 -44.08 17.59 6.77
N ALA A 110 -42.83 17.82 6.39
CA ALA A 110 -42.25 19.16 6.35
C ALA A 110 -42.75 19.98 5.15
N ASP A 111 -42.95 19.33 4.00
CA ASP A 111 -43.39 19.95 2.75
C ASP A 111 -44.86 20.41 2.82
N GLU A 112 -45.68 19.85 3.71
CA GLU A 112 -47.02 20.36 4.01
C GLU A 112 -47.02 21.85 4.44
N TYR A 113 -45.93 22.30 5.09
CA TYR A 113 -45.79 23.69 5.56
C TYR A 113 -45.26 24.63 4.48
N ASP A 114 -44.61 24.14 3.42
CA ASP A 114 -43.99 24.97 2.37
C ASP A 114 -45.00 25.75 1.53
N ASN A 115 -46.28 25.32 1.51
CA ASN A 115 -47.35 25.96 0.73
C ASN A 115 -48.25 26.91 1.54
N ILE A 116 -47.89 27.22 2.79
CA ILE A 116 -48.69 28.06 3.69
C ILE A 116 -48.01 29.43 3.84
N ASP A 117 -48.58 30.48 3.23
CA ASP A 117 -48.01 31.84 3.24
C ASP A 117 -47.98 32.49 4.64
N ASP A 118 -48.90 32.11 5.54
CA ASP A 118 -49.04 32.72 6.87
C ASP A 118 -49.02 31.64 7.97
N LEU A 119 -47.87 30.98 8.12
CA LEU A 119 -47.63 29.99 9.18
C LEU A 119 -47.67 30.64 10.57
N SER A 120 -48.38 30.00 11.50
CA SER A 120 -48.35 30.42 12.90
C SER A 120 -46.95 30.19 13.50
N ASP A 121 -46.63 30.89 14.60
CA ASP A 121 -45.38 30.65 15.34
C ASP A 121 -45.24 29.22 15.85
N SER A 122 -46.36 28.51 16.05
CA SER A 122 -46.37 27.09 16.42
C SER A 122 -45.97 26.21 15.24
N ASP A 123 -46.53 26.48 14.06
CA ASP A 123 -46.28 25.71 12.85
C ASP A 123 -44.82 25.87 12.39
N ARG A 124 -44.28 27.10 12.46
CA ARG A 124 -42.85 27.37 12.20
C ARG A 124 -41.92 26.61 13.12
N ARG A 125 -42.31 26.37 14.38
CA ARG A 125 -41.52 25.55 15.31
C ARG A 125 -41.56 24.08 14.89
N GLN A 126 -42.74 23.57 14.56
CA GLN A 126 -42.93 22.19 14.13
C GLN A 126 -42.16 21.88 12.84
N GLU A 127 -42.24 22.75 11.83
CA GLU A 127 -41.47 22.64 10.59
C GLU A 127 -39.96 22.57 10.88
N ARG A 128 -39.47 23.44 11.76
CA ARG A 128 -38.05 23.45 12.15
C ARG A 128 -37.63 22.17 12.86
N GLU A 129 -38.50 21.59 13.68
CA GLU A 129 -38.26 20.31 14.35
C GLU A 129 -38.19 19.16 13.33
N LEU A 130 -39.13 19.10 12.37
CA LEU A 130 -39.12 18.12 11.28
C LEU A 130 -37.83 18.20 10.45
N ARG A 131 -37.44 19.42 10.03
CA ARG A 131 -36.17 19.61 9.27
C ARG A 131 -34.93 19.22 10.08
N GLN A 132 -34.95 19.38 11.40
CA GLN A 132 -33.85 18.87 12.26
C GLN A 132 -33.85 17.33 12.32
N THR A 133 -35.02 16.72 12.41
CA THR A 133 -35.18 15.26 12.38
C THR A 133 -34.66 14.67 11.07
N VAL A 134 -35.04 15.25 9.92
CA VAL A 134 -34.52 14.86 8.59
C VAL A 134 -33.00 14.90 8.56
N ARG A 135 -32.37 15.97 9.07
CA ARG A 135 -30.90 16.06 9.12
C ARG A 135 -30.28 14.95 9.95
N LYS A 136 -30.82 14.68 11.15
CA LYS A 136 -30.32 13.62 12.03
C LYS A 136 -30.46 12.24 11.40
N LEU A 137 -31.64 11.93 10.84
CA LEU A 137 -31.88 10.67 10.16
C LEU A 137 -30.98 10.52 8.92
N SER A 138 -30.77 11.59 8.16
CA SER A 138 -29.86 11.59 7.00
C SER A 138 -28.43 11.28 7.40
N ASP A 139 -27.94 11.84 8.51
CA ASP A 139 -26.60 11.57 9.01
C ASP A 139 -26.47 10.13 9.57
N GLN A 140 -27.52 9.61 10.22
CA GLN A 140 -27.60 8.21 10.62
C GLN A 140 -27.58 7.27 9.41
N LYS A 141 -28.36 7.56 8.37
CA LYS A 141 -28.40 6.80 7.12
C LYS A 141 -27.03 6.74 6.45
N LYS A 142 -26.32 7.87 6.34
CA LYS A 142 -24.95 7.92 5.80
C LYS A 142 -23.98 7.06 6.64
N SER A 143 -24.15 7.05 7.96
CA SER A 143 -23.36 6.21 8.86
C SER A 143 -23.61 4.72 8.62
N GLU A 144 -24.88 4.30 8.49
CA GLU A 144 -25.24 2.90 8.17
C GLU A 144 -24.77 2.48 6.77
N GLU A 145 -24.90 3.34 5.76
CA GLU A 145 -24.37 3.10 4.41
C GLU A 145 -22.85 2.88 4.43
N LEU A 146 -22.11 3.68 5.21
CA LEU A 146 -20.68 3.53 5.40
C LEU A 146 -20.35 2.22 6.15
N LYS A 147 -21.13 1.84 7.15
CA LYS A 147 -20.96 0.56 7.86
C LYS A 147 -21.16 -0.62 6.92
N LEU A 148 -22.23 -0.63 6.13
CA LEU A 148 -22.48 -1.66 5.12
C LEU A 148 -21.32 -1.75 4.13
N LYS A 149 -20.87 -0.61 3.59
CA LYS A 149 -19.74 -0.57 2.67
C LYS A 149 -18.45 -1.10 3.28
N THR A 150 -18.15 -0.71 4.51
CA THR A 150 -16.99 -1.18 5.27
C THR A 150 -17.05 -2.69 5.46
N PHE A 151 -18.19 -3.19 5.93
CA PHE A 151 -18.40 -4.61 6.17
C PHE A 151 -18.21 -5.46 4.92
N LEU A 152 -18.78 -5.04 3.79
CA LEU A 152 -18.63 -5.72 2.51
C LEU A 152 -17.16 -5.75 2.06
N ILE A 153 -16.47 -4.60 2.09
CA ILE A 153 -15.07 -4.49 1.65
C ILE A 153 -14.14 -5.32 2.51
N GLU A 154 -14.24 -5.20 3.82
CA GLU A 154 -13.38 -5.93 4.75
C GLU A 154 -13.60 -7.44 4.65
N SER A 155 -14.85 -7.88 4.52
CA SER A 155 -15.19 -9.31 4.42
C SER A 155 -14.64 -9.92 3.13
N ARG A 156 -14.81 -9.23 1.99
CA ARG A 156 -14.24 -9.64 0.71
C ARG A 156 -12.72 -9.65 0.75
N ASN A 157 -12.11 -8.57 1.22
CA ASN A 157 -10.65 -8.44 1.26
C ASN A 157 -10.03 -9.54 2.13
N ARG A 158 -10.62 -9.81 3.29
CA ARG A 158 -10.17 -10.90 4.18
C ARG A 158 -10.21 -12.25 3.46
N GLN A 159 -11.33 -12.56 2.81
CA GLN A 159 -11.49 -13.81 2.06
C GLN A 159 -10.46 -13.94 0.94
N VAL A 160 -10.27 -12.90 0.13
CA VAL A 160 -9.29 -12.91 -0.98
C VAL A 160 -7.88 -13.10 -0.44
N ILE A 161 -7.51 -12.38 0.63
CA ILE A 161 -6.18 -12.49 1.26
C ILE A 161 -5.95 -13.91 1.79
N GLU A 162 -6.93 -14.48 2.51
CA GLU A 162 -6.84 -15.83 3.05
C GLU A 162 -6.71 -16.89 1.95
N GLN A 163 -7.51 -16.78 0.89
CA GLN A 163 -7.45 -17.70 -0.26
C GLN A 163 -6.09 -17.64 -0.97
N LEU A 164 -5.60 -16.44 -1.28
CA LEU A 164 -4.30 -16.26 -1.94
C LEU A 164 -3.15 -16.74 -1.05
N ARG A 165 -3.18 -16.46 0.26
CA ARG A 165 -2.17 -16.97 1.20
C ARG A 165 -2.19 -18.49 1.29
N SER A 166 -3.38 -19.10 1.32
CA SER A 166 -3.52 -20.55 1.35
C SER A 166 -2.97 -21.21 0.08
N GLN A 167 -3.24 -20.62 -1.09
CA GLN A 167 -2.78 -21.15 -2.38
C GLN A 167 -1.27 -21.01 -2.60
N TYR A 168 -0.71 -19.85 -2.26
CA TYR A 168 0.65 -19.47 -2.70
C TYR A 168 1.65 -19.31 -1.56
N GLY A 169 1.20 -19.22 -0.31
CA GLY A 169 2.08 -18.94 0.84
C GLY A 169 3.16 -20.00 1.06
N SER A 170 2.87 -21.28 0.74
CA SER A 170 3.83 -22.38 0.85
C SER A 170 4.89 -22.40 -0.24
N ILE A 171 4.65 -21.76 -1.38
CA ILE A 171 5.56 -21.70 -2.53
C ILE A 171 6.59 -20.58 -2.33
N MET A 172 6.27 -19.61 -1.48
CA MET A 172 7.11 -18.45 -1.24
C MET A 172 8.42 -18.81 -0.51
N PRO A 173 9.60 -18.42 -1.02
CA PRO A 173 10.89 -18.70 -0.39
C PRO A 173 11.03 -18.14 1.04
N SER A 174 10.36 -17.02 1.32
CA SER A 174 10.33 -16.35 2.62
C SER A 174 9.27 -16.91 3.57
N GLY A 175 8.39 -17.79 3.10
CA GLY A 175 7.21 -18.27 3.84
C GLY A 175 6.13 -17.19 4.08
N HIS A 176 6.32 -15.96 3.57
CA HIS A 176 5.38 -14.86 3.74
C HIS A 176 5.03 -14.24 2.39
N LEU A 177 3.73 -14.28 2.05
CA LEU A 177 3.16 -13.56 0.91
C LEU A 177 2.41 -12.32 1.41
N GLU A 178 2.88 -11.15 1.02
CA GLU A 178 2.22 -9.89 1.35
C GLU A 178 1.11 -9.59 0.35
N ILE A 179 -0.07 -9.26 0.86
CA ILE A 179 -1.26 -9.07 0.04
C ILE A 179 -2.00 -7.84 0.51
N HIS A 180 -2.23 -6.92 -0.43
CA HIS A 180 -2.97 -5.69 -0.18
C HIS A 180 -4.13 -5.60 -1.15
N CYS A 181 -5.36 -5.61 -0.64
CA CYS A 181 -6.53 -5.28 -1.43
C CYS A 181 -6.84 -3.79 -1.28
N VAL A 182 -6.85 -3.07 -2.39
CA VAL A 182 -6.94 -1.61 -2.41
C VAL A 182 -8.03 -1.08 -3.34
N SER A 183 -8.53 0.10 -3.00
CA SER A 183 -9.51 0.84 -3.78
C SER A 183 -8.94 2.21 -4.15
N ASN A 184 -8.63 2.39 -5.44
CA ASN A 184 -8.14 3.65 -5.96
C ASN A 184 -9.23 4.72 -6.00
N THR A 185 -10.48 4.31 -6.28
CA THR A 185 -11.63 5.22 -6.35
C THR A 185 -11.99 5.76 -4.96
N LEU A 186 -12.12 4.90 -3.95
CA LEU A 186 -12.43 5.35 -2.58
C LEU A 186 -11.38 6.30 -2.03
N TYR A 187 -10.11 6.05 -2.33
CA TYR A 187 -9.04 6.94 -1.94
C TYR A 187 -9.09 8.25 -2.74
N GLY A 188 -9.16 8.17 -4.08
CA GLY A 188 -9.13 9.30 -4.98
C GLY A 188 -10.28 10.28 -4.77
N ASP A 189 -11.50 9.78 -4.59
CA ASP A 189 -12.72 10.59 -4.46
C ASP A 189 -12.81 11.32 -3.11
N LYS A 190 -12.01 10.91 -2.12
CA LYS A 190 -12.15 11.34 -0.72
C LYS A 190 -10.91 12.02 -0.17
N ARG A 191 -9.73 11.80 -0.74
CA ARG A 191 -8.44 12.32 -0.23
C ARG A 191 -8.37 13.84 -0.06
N ASP A 192 -9.11 14.59 -0.87
CA ASP A 192 -9.08 16.05 -0.86
C ASP A 192 -10.19 16.67 0.02
N LYS A 193 -10.97 15.84 0.72
CA LYS A 193 -12.02 16.27 1.65
C LYS A 193 -11.46 16.59 3.04
N THR A 194 -12.31 17.12 3.92
CA THR A 194 -11.96 17.34 5.33
C THR A 194 -11.56 16.01 5.99
N ARG A 195 -10.70 16.08 7.02
CA ARG A 195 -10.19 14.89 7.71
C ARG A 195 -11.33 13.97 8.16
N ASP A 196 -12.37 14.51 8.76
CA ASP A 196 -13.47 13.71 9.32
C ASP A 196 -14.30 13.02 8.24
N GLU A 197 -14.49 13.67 7.09
CA GLU A 197 -15.18 13.07 5.94
C GLU A 197 -14.31 12.05 5.20
N ALA A 198 -13.01 12.32 5.09
CA ALA A 198 -12.09 11.53 4.28
C ALA A 198 -11.62 10.27 5.00
N LEU A 199 -11.31 10.37 6.30
CA LEU A 199 -10.62 9.35 7.06
C LEU A 199 -11.28 7.97 7.01
N PRO A 200 -12.63 7.82 7.12
CA PRO A 200 -13.25 6.51 7.05
C PRO A 200 -13.03 5.84 5.70
N PHE A 201 -13.19 6.58 4.59
CA PHE A 201 -13.01 6.05 3.24
C PHE A 201 -11.53 5.78 2.91
N ILE A 202 -10.63 6.66 3.32
CA ILE A 202 -9.17 6.46 3.17
C ILE A 202 -8.74 5.19 3.91
N THR A 203 -9.29 4.95 5.11
CA THR A 203 -8.93 3.79 5.92
C THR A 203 -9.34 2.49 5.23
N ILE A 204 -10.62 2.39 4.81
CA ILE A 204 -11.12 1.17 4.15
C ILE A 204 -10.58 0.98 2.73
N SER A 205 -10.00 2.02 2.11
CA SER A 205 -9.37 1.92 0.78
C SER A 205 -8.14 1.00 0.74
N GLY A 206 -7.54 0.66 1.88
CA GLY A 206 -6.33 -0.17 1.95
C GLY A 206 -5.02 0.52 1.48
N ILE A 207 -5.10 1.67 0.80
CA ILE A 207 -3.93 2.40 0.30
C ILE A 207 -2.95 2.81 1.40
N PRO A 208 -3.38 3.29 2.59
CA PRO A 208 -2.44 3.62 3.66
C PRO A 208 -1.62 2.40 4.12
N ALA A 209 -2.22 1.21 4.16
CA ALA A 209 -1.51 -0.01 4.52
C ALA A 209 -0.48 -0.39 3.45
N LEU A 210 -0.86 -0.34 2.17
CA LEU A 210 0.05 -0.57 1.06
C LEU A 210 1.23 0.43 1.07
N ARG A 211 0.96 1.72 1.28
CA ARG A 211 2.02 2.75 1.37
C ARG A 211 3.00 2.45 2.49
N ARG A 212 2.51 2.14 3.69
CA ARG A 212 3.38 1.80 4.82
C ARG A 212 4.26 0.59 4.50
N HIS A 213 3.70 -0.43 3.85
CA HIS A 213 4.45 -1.61 3.43
C HIS A 213 5.55 -1.25 2.41
N CYS A 214 5.21 -0.54 1.34
CA CYS A 214 6.19 -0.13 0.32
C CYS A 214 7.31 0.74 0.91
N ILE A 215 6.96 1.68 1.81
CA ILE A 215 7.94 2.52 2.51
C ILE A 215 8.84 1.67 3.41
N GLY A 216 8.27 0.71 4.14
CA GLY A 216 9.02 -0.23 4.98
C GLY A 216 10.05 -1.02 4.18
N LEU A 217 9.67 -1.55 3.01
CA LEU A 217 10.59 -2.28 2.13
C LEU A 217 11.80 -1.44 1.70
N VAL A 218 11.59 -0.16 1.39
CA VAL A 218 12.66 0.76 1.01
C VAL A 218 13.55 1.08 2.21
N ALA A 219 12.95 1.35 3.37
CA ALA A 219 13.68 1.63 4.60
C ALA A 219 14.57 0.46 5.03
N ASP A 220 14.06 -0.77 4.95
CA ASP A 220 14.81 -1.99 5.27
C ASP A 220 15.99 -2.20 4.30
N ALA A 221 15.77 -1.96 3.01
CA ALA A 221 16.83 -2.06 2.00
C ALA A 221 17.95 -1.05 2.27
N GLN A 222 17.60 0.21 2.54
CA GLN A 222 18.56 1.26 2.87
C GLN A 222 19.31 0.97 4.17
N SER A 223 18.61 0.49 5.21
CA SER A 223 19.22 0.11 6.48
C SER A 223 20.27 -0.98 6.29
N ARG A 224 19.94 -2.02 5.52
CA ARG A 224 20.88 -3.11 5.20
C ARG A 224 22.09 -2.62 4.40
N GLU A 225 21.92 -1.67 3.51
CA GLU A 225 23.03 -1.08 2.74
C GLU A 225 23.97 -0.29 3.66
N VAL A 226 23.43 0.57 4.53
CA VAL A 226 24.21 1.33 5.52
C VAL A 226 24.96 0.39 6.47
N LEU A 227 24.29 -0.66 6.95
CA LEU A 227 24.93 -1.66 7.82
C LEU A 227 26.05 -2.40 7.09
N ASN A 228 25.86 -2.79 5.83
CA ASN A 228 26.94 -3.40 5.04
C ASN A 228 28.12 -2.45 4.87
N TYR A 229 27.87 -1.17 4.55
CA TYR A 229 28.93 -0.17 4.43
C TYR A 229 29.75 -0.04 5.72
N ILE A 230 29.06 0.07 6.87
CA ILE A 230 29.72 0.19 8.18
C ILE A 230 30.47 -1.10 8.55
N GLN A 231 29.90 -2.27 8.29
CA GLN A 231 30.47 -3.55 8.74
C GLN A 231 31.51 -4.14 7.79
N LYS A 232 31.51 -3.75 6.52
CA LYS A 232 32.39 -4.33 5.49
C LYS A 232 33.30 -3.29 4.87
N ASP A 233 32.73 -2.23 4.34
CA ASP A 233 33.47 -1.28 3.51
C ASP A 233 34.39 -0.40 4.38
N ILE A 234 33.92 0.05 5.56
CA ILE A 234 34.76 0.82 6.48
C ILE A 234 35.94 -0.04 7.01
N PRO A 235 35.74 -1.27 7.55
CA PRO A 235 36.86 -2.11 7.97
C PRO A 235 37.83 -2.46 6.83
N ALA A 236 37.33 -2.68 5.61
CA ALA A 236 38.18 -2.91 4.45
C ALA A 236 39.08 -1.69 4.16
N LEU A 237 38.52 -0.49 4.15
CA LEU A 237 39.28 0.75 3.97
C LEU A 237 40.33 0.96 5.08
N ILE A 238 39.98 0.68 6.34
CA ILE A 238 40.89 0.74 7.48
C ILE A 238 42.04 -0.26 7.31
N SER A 239 41.74 -1.47 6.84
CA SER A 239 42.74 -2.50 6.55
C SER A 239 43.67 -2.08 5.42
N GLU A 240 43.15 -1.47 4.35
CA GLU A 240 43.95 -0.91 3.26
C GLU A 240 44.87 0.21 3.75
N LEU A 241 44.39 1.07 4.65
CA LEU A 241 45.19 2.10 5.30
C LEU A 241 46.28 1.50 6.19
N ASP A 242 45.99 0.48 6.99
CA ASP A 242 47.02 -0.21 7.79
C ASP A 242 48.08 -0.85 6.89
N ILE A 243 47.66 -1.51 5.81
CA ILE A 243 48.57 -2.07 4.80
C ILE A 243 49.41 -0.96 4.15
N TRP A 244 48.84 0.19 3.83
CA TRP A 244 49.59 1.33 3.30
C TRP A 244 50.59 1.90 4.32
N VAL A 245 50.22 1.98 5.60
CA VAL A 245 51.12 2.41 6.69
C VAL A 245 52.25 1.40 6.89
N GLN A 246 51.97 0.10 6.80
CA GLN A 246 52.96 -0.97 6.82
C GLN A 246 53.89 -0.91 5.61
N ASN A 247 53.30 -0.70 4.44
CA ASN A 247 53.98 -0.60 3.15
C ASN A 247 54.47 0.83 2.85
N GLY A 248 54.53 1.69 3.88
CA GLY A 248 55.06 3.06 3.83
C GLY A 248 56.56 3.08 3.52
N ALA A 249 56.89 2.58 2.34
CA ALA A 249 57.76 3.12 1.31
C ALA A 249 58.75 4.17 1.80
N GLY A 250 59.69 3.74 2.64
CA GLY A 250 61.02 4.34 2.82
C GLY A 250 61.13 5.74 3.43
N THR A 251 60.07 6.56 3.53
CA THR A 251 60.21 8.00 3.87
C THR A 251 59.61 8.41 5.22
N MET A 252 58.82 7.54 5.87
CA MET A 252 58.19 7.86 7.16
C MET A 252 59.00 7.34 8.34
N ASP A 253 59.29 8.25 9.29
CA ASP A 253 59.88 7.95 10.59
C ASP A 253 59.02 6.93 11.39
N ALA A 254 59.68 6.11 12.20
CA ALA A 254 59.10 5.02 12.97
C ALA A 254 58.10 5.51 14.04
N GLU A 255 58.32 6.69 14.59
CA GLU A 255 57.46 7.29 15.62
C GLU A 255 56.12 7.72 15.01
N ARG A 256 56.17 8.38 13.85
CA ARG A 256 54.97 8.73 13.06
C ARG A 256 54.18 7.52 12.60
N ARG A 257 54.87 6.45 12.17
CA ARG A 257 54.22 5.19 11.76
C ARG A 257 53.47 4.53 12.91
N ARG A 258 54.06 4.53 14.11
CA ARG A 258 53.44 3.98 15.32
C ARG A 258 52.20 4.80 15.74
N ALA A 259 52.29 6.13 15.71
CA ALA A 259 51.17 7.00 16.04
C ALA A 259 49.96 6.81 15.10
N ILE A 260 50.19 6.69 13.78
CA ILE A 260 49.10 6.45 12.83
C ILE A 260 48.47 5.08 13.06
N ARG A 261 49.27 4.05 13.35
CA ARG A 261 48.76 2.71 13.67
C ARG A 261 47.88 2.69 14.92
N GLU A 262 48.26 3.40 15.97
CA GLU A 262 47.44 3.49 17.18
C GLU A 262 46.08 4.13 16.90
N VAL A 263 46.02 5.16 16.05
CA VAL A 263 44.77 5.79 15.62
C VAL A 263 43.93 4.83 14.78
N VAL A 264 44.53 4.15 13.80
CA VAL A 264 43.84 3.16 12.94
C VAL A 264 43.25 2.02 13.78
N ASN A 265 44.02 1.46 14.71
CA ASN A 265 43.57 0.40 15.61
C ASN A 265 42.46 0.88 16.56
N ALA A 266 42.55 2.11 17.07
CA ALA A 266 41.52 2.68 17.94
C ALA A 266 40.19 2.88 17.19
N VAL A 267 40.25 3.31 15.92
CA VAL A 267 39.07 3.45 15.06
C VAL A 267 38.47 2.08 14.73
N GLU A 268 39.30 1.08 14.40
CA GLU A 268 38.85 -0.28 14.12
C GLU A 268 38.14 -0.91 15.34
N HIS A 269 38.76 -0.81 16.52
CA HIS A 269 38.18 -1.29 17.77
C HIS A 269 36.89 -0.55 18.13
N GLY A 270 36.83 0.76 17.87
CA GLY A 270 35.64 1.57 18.03
C GLY A 270 34.48 1.01 17.21
N ILE A 271 34.70 0.77 15.91
CA ILE A 271 33.68 0.24 14.99
C ILE A 271 33.25 -1.18 15.36
N GLN A 272 34.18 -2.07 15.73
CA GLN A 272 33.87 -3.44 16.17
C GLN A 272 33.15 -3.50 17.52
N SER A 273 33.32 -2.49 18.38
CA SER A 273 32.60 -2.39 19.66
C SER A 273 31.14 -1.96 19.51
N VAL A 274 30.78 -1.37 18.36
CA VAL A 274 29.39 -0.95 18.10
C VAL A 274 28.55 -2.18 17.75
N ARG A 275 27.68 -2.58 18.68
CA ARG A 275 26.77 -3.72 18.46
C ARG A 275 25.68 -3.36 17.45
N PRO A 276 25.38 -4.26 16.48
CA PRO A 276 24.32 -4.05 15.48
C PRO A 276 22.95 -3.73 16.11
N SER A 277 22.61 -4.35 17.23
CA SER A 277 21.27 -4.25 17.85
C SER A 277 20.91 -2.86 18.39
N VAL A 278 21.91 -2.03 18.75
CA VAL A 278 21.66 -0.68 19.31
C VAL A 278 21.59 0.36 18.19
N LEU A 279 22.34 0.14 17.10
CA LEU A 279 22.21 0.92 15.87
C LEU A 279 20.91 0.58 15.13
N GLU A 280 20.51 -0.69 15.05
CA GLU A 280 19.33 -1.11 14.31
C GLU A 280 18.06 -0.39 14.77
N LEU A 281 17.78 -0.28 16.08
CA LEU A 281 16.57 0.41 16.55
C LEU A 281 16.68 1.94 16.50
N SER A 282 17.82 2.51 16.91
CA SER A 282 17.98 3.97 17.00
C SER A 282 18.17 4.61 15.64
N LEU A 283 18.95 3.97 14.76
CA LEU A 283 19.16 4.39 13.40
C LEU A 283 17.89 4.14 12.57
N ALA A 284 17.19 3.01 12.69
CA ALA A 284 15.94 2.82 11.94
C ALA A 284 14.89 3.88 12.29
N ASN A 285 14.72 4.21 13.57
CA ASN A 285 13.73 5.20 13.99
C ASN A 285 14.13 6.64 13.59
N ALA A 286 15.39 7.02 13.80
CA ALA A 286 15.90 8.34 13.43
C ALA A 286 16.02 8.52 11.90
N THR A 287 16.32 7.45 11.15
CA THR A 287 16.40 7.50 9.68
C THR A 287 15.00 7.53 9.07
N PHE A 288 14.02 6.84 9.65
CA PHE A 288 12.62 6.96 9.24
C PHE A 288 12.12 8.39 9.45
N GLU A 289 12.32 8.98 10.64
CA GLU A 289 11.89 10.37 10.86
C GLU A 289 12.67 11.36 9.98
N SER A 290 13.98 11.23 9.86
CA SER A 290 14.81 12.20 9.13
C SER A 290 14.65 12.09 7.61
N LYS A 291 14.72 10.87 7.04
CA LYS A 291 14.74 10.65 5.58
C LYS A 291 13.40 10.32 4.95
N VAL A 292 12.42 9.87 5.73
CA VAL A 292 11.11 9.43 5.22
C VAL A 292 9.99 10.37 5.67
N TYR A 293 10.02 10.84 6.92
CA TYR A 293 9.00 11.75 7.44
C TYR A 293 9.33 13.23 7.16
N ASN A 294 10.59 13.65 7.39
CA ASN A 294 11.01 15.05 7.24
C ASN A 294 11.60 15.38 5.86
N ASP A 295 12.22 14.43 5.17
CA ASP A 295 12.79 14.67 3.84
C ASP A 295 11.70 14.56 2.76
N GLN A 296 11.05 15.69 2.52
CA GLN A 296 9.96 15.84 1.55
C GLN A 296 10.46 15.84 0.09
N HIS A 297 11.25 14.86 -0.33
CA HIS A 297 11.51 14.62 -1.76
C HIS A 297 10.35 13.91 -2.45
N VAL A 298 9.12 14.22 -2.03
CA VAL A 298 7.88 13.61 -2.53
C VAL A 298 7.80 13.76 -4.05
N GLU A 299 8.18 14.90 -4.61
CA GLU A 299 8.17 15.13 -6.06
C GLU A 299 9.10 14.16 -6.80
N ARG A 300 10.36 14.03 -6.37
CA ARG A 300 11.33 13.10 -6.99
C ARG A 300 10.90 11.65 -6.87
N TRP A 301 10.27 11.27 -5.76
CA TRP A 301 9.77 9.91 -5.54
C TRP A 301 8.55 9.63 -6.41
N VAL A 302 7.66 10.62 -6.55
CA VAL A 302 6.51 10.56 -7.46
C VAL A 302 6.98 10.43 -8.90
N GLU A 303 7.92 11.26 -9.35
CA GLU A 303 8.50 11.17 -10.71
C GLU A 303 9.13 9.80 -10.96
N GLY A 304 9.96 9.30 -10.03
CA GLY A 304 10.56 7.98 -10.13
C GLY A 304 9.53 6.85 -10.17
N ALA A 305 8.49 6.93 -9.34
CA ALA A 305 7.40 5.95 -9.33
C ALA A 305 6.57 5.98 -10.62
N VAL A 306 6.31 7.17 -11.18
CA VAL A 306 5.62 7.34 -12.47
C VAL A 306 6.44 6.74 -13.61
N GLN A 307 7.75 7.00 -13.66
CA GLN A 307 8.63 6.41 -14.67
C GLN A 307 8.69 4.88 -14.53
N ALA A 308 8.83 4.35 -13.32
CA ALA A 308 8.82 2.92 -13.06
C ALA A 308 7.49 2.27 -13.49
N SER A 309 6.36 2.93 -13.20
CA SER A 309 5.03 2.47 -13.62
C SER A 309 4.90 2.39 -15.13
N GLN A 310 5.45 3.35 -15.89
CA GLN A 310 5.45 3.30 -17.35
C GLN A 310 6.24 2.10 -17.89
N VAL A 311 7.38 1.80 -17.29
CA VAL A 311 8.18 0.61 -17.64
C VAL A 311 7.41 -0.66 -17.33
N TRP A 312 6.79 -0.78 -16.15
CA TRP A 312 5.99 -1.97 -15.80
C TRP A 312 4.79 -2.15 -16.74
N HIS A 313 4.18 -1.05 -17.19
CA HIS A 313 3.07 -1.14 -18.14
C HIS A 313 3.49 -1.76 -19.48
N SER A 314 4.75 -1.56 -19.89
CA SER A 314 5.29 -2.19 -21.10
C SER A 314 5.55 -3.70 -20.96
N TRP A 315 5.52 -4.25 -19.73
CA TRP A 315 5.70 -5.67 -19.46
C TRP A 315 4.39 -6.47 -19.47
N ALA A 316 3.25 -5.78 -19.50
CA ALA A 316 1.98 -6.44 -19.68
C ALA A 316 1.93 -7.10 -21.08
N PRO A 317 1.63 -8.40 -21.20
CA PRO A 317 1.62 -9.07 -22.49
C PRO A 317 0.64 -8.40 -23.43
N SER A 318 1.11 -8.08 -24.64
CA SER A 318 0.24 -7.59 -25.71
C SER A 318 -0.79 -8.67 -26.05
N LYS A 319 -2.04 -8.29 -26.33
CA LYS A 319 -3.13 -9.23 -26.63
C LYS A 319 -2.90 -10.06 -27.90
N GLU A 320 -1.82 -9.82 -28.65
CA GLU A 320 -1.62 -10.39 -29.99
C GLU A 320 -0.83 -11.71 -30.03
N ASP A 321 -0.19 -12.14 -28.94
CA ASP A 321 0.66 -13.36 -28.98
C ASP A 321 -0.07 -14.68 -28.68
N ASN A 322 -1.38 -14.65 -28.38
CA ASN A 322 -2.17 -15.85 -28.08
C ASN A 322 -3.05 -16.33 -29.26
N ALA A 323 -2.56 -16.21 -30.50
CA ALA A 323 -3.25 -16.74 -31.67
C ALA A 323 -2.31 -17.54 -32.60
N LYS A 324 -1.80 -18.68 -32.12
CA LYS A 324 -1.82 -19.97 -32.86
C LYS A 324 -1.12 -21.09 -32.06
N PRO A 325 -1.78 -22.25 -31.83
CA PRO A 325 -1.05 -23.47 -31.51
C PRO A 325 -0.33 -24.01 -32.76
N PRO A 326 0.84 -24.66 -32.61
CA PRO A 326 1.54 -25.27 -33.73
C PRO A 326 0.89 -26.60 -34.11
N THR A 327 0.41 -26.68 -35.36
CA THR A 327 0.40 -27.89 -36.21
C THR A 327 0.57 -27.45 -37.65
#